data_AF-A0A527XHX0-F1
#
_entry.id   AF-A0A527XHX0-F1
#
_cell.length_a   1.000
_cell.length_b   1.000
_cell.length_c   1.000
_cell.angle_alpha   90.00
_cell.angle_beta   90.00
_cell.angle_gamma   90.00
#
_symmetry.space_group_name_H-M   'P 1'
#
loop_
_entity.id
_entity.type
_entity.pdbx_description
1 polymer ?
#
loop_
_entity_poly.entity_id
_entity_poly.type
_entity_poly.pdbx_seq_one_letter_code
_entity_poly.pdbx_strand_id
1 'polypeptide(L)'
;GIQLAYSGINGPNLYTKEVPRGPSALPIRTFTNDPVQARAMDREDIRDLRRWHRNAFKRAKQAGFDLVCLYGAHGFGIIQH
;
A
#
# COMPACT_ATOMS: atom_id res chain seq x y z
N GLY A 1 14.64 1.03 -13.39
CA GLY A 1 13.84 0.21 -12.47
C GLY A 1 12.70 1.03 -11.89
N ILE A 2 11.68 0.38 -11.33
CA ILE A 2 10.52 1.00 -10.68
C ILE A 2 10.38 0.47 -9.24
N GLN A 3 9.88 1.31 -8.33
CA GLN A 3 9.56 0.92 -6.96
C GLN A 3 8.05 0.92 -6.77
N LEU A 4 7.49 -0.24 -6.39
CA LEU A 4 6.07 -0.43 -6.16
C LEU A 4 5.76 -0.25 -4.68
N ALA A 5 4.73 0.54 -4.39
CA ALA A 5 4.32 0.87 -3.05
C ALA A 5 2.81 0.70 -2.88
N TYR A 6 2.42 0.21 -1.71
CA TYR A 6 1.08 0.36 -1.15
C TYR A 6 1.26 0.99 0.22
N SER A 7 0.74 2.19 0.43
CA SER A 7 1.07 3.01 1.61
C SER A 7 0.55 2.43 2.93
N GLY A 8 -0.47 1.56 2.87
CA GLY A 8 -1.04 0.92 4.06
C GLY A 8 -1.47 1.96 5.10
N ILE A 9 -0.97 1.80 6.33
CA ILE A 9 -1.24 2.73 7.44
C ILE A 9 -0.75 4.16 7.19
N ASN A 10 0.09 4.41 6.18
CA ASN A 10 0.59 5.74 5.83
C ASN A 10 -0.24 6.45 4.75
N GLY A 11 -1.29 5.81 4.22
CA GLY A 11 -2.13 6.35 3.14
C GLY A 11 -3.48 6.84 3.64
N PRO A 12 -3.70 8.16 3.86
CA PRO A 12 -4.99 8.69 4.31
C PRO A 12 -6.07 8.70 3.22
N ASN A 13 -5.71 8.40 1.96
CA ASN A 13 -6.62 8.33 0.81
C ASN A 13 -7.51 9.57 0.60
N LEU A 14 -7.07 10.77 0.99
CA LEU A 14 -7.85 12.01 0.86
C LEU A 14 -8.33 12.30 -0.57
N TYR A 15 -7.57 11.84 -1.57
CA TYR A 15 -7.92 11.98 -2.98
C TYR A 15 -8.97 10.97 -3.43
N THR A 16 -8.63 9.67 -3.37
CA THR A 16 -9.49 8.57 -3.87
C THR A 16 -10.72 8.34 -3.02
N LYS A 17 -10.67 8.73 -1.74
CA LYS A 17 -11.70 8.51 -0.70
C LYS A 17 -12.00 7.04 -0.42
N GLU A 18 -11.15 6.13 -0.90
CA GLU A 18 -11.21 4.71 -0.57
C GLU A 18 -10.82 4.46 0.88
N VAL A 19 -11.44 3.46 1.52
CA VAL A 19 -11.11 3.09 2.90
C VAL A 19 -9.66 2.58 2.97
N PRO A 20 -8.77 3.20 3.77
CA PRO A 20 -7.41 2.71 3.96
C PRO A 20 -7.41 1.32 4.61
N ARG A 21 -6.45 0.49 4.20
CA ARG A 21 -6.30 -0.88 4.70
C ARG A 21 -4.89 -1.08 5.26
N GLY A 22 -4.79 -1.71 6.43
CA GLY A 22 -3.53 -2.10 7.06
C GLY A 22 -3.64 -3.50 7.70
N PRO A 23 -2.53 -4.10 8.16
CA PRO A 23 -2.57 -5.42 8.82
C PRO A 23 -3.43 -5.42 10.09
N SER A 24 -3.45 -4.29 10.82
CA SER A 24 -4.28 -4.06 12.00
C SER A 24 -5.12 -2.79 11.86
N ALA A 25 -6.20 -2.68 12.64
CA ALA A 25 -7.04 -1.49 12.69
C ALA A 25 -6.42 -0.44 13.62
N LEU A 26 -5.84 0.62 13.04
CA LEU A 26 -5.12 1.67 13.76
C LEU A 26 -5.31 3.03 13.07
N PRO A 27 -5.07 4.15 13.78
CA PRO A 27 -4.99 5.48 13.16
C PRO A 27 -3.93 5.54 12.04
N ILE A 28 -4.20 6.32 10.99
CA ILE A 28 -3.22 6.57 9.92
C ILE A 28 -1.98 7.28 10.50
N ARG A 29 -0.81 6.93 9.98
CA ARG A 29 0.50 7.45 10.38
C ARG A 29 1.09 8.32 9.27
N THR A 30 0.79 9.62 9.35
CA THR A 30 1.34 10.65 8.46
C THR A 30 2.03 11.74 9.28
N PHE A 31 2.70 12.67 8.60
CA PHE A 31 3.30 13.84 9.27
C PHE A 31 2.26 14.81 9.84
N THR A 32 1.00 14.72 9.39
CA THR A 32 -0.05 15.73 9.61
C THR A 32 -1.16 15.28 10.57
N ASN A 33 -1.05 14.07 11.16
CA ASN A 33 -2.07 13.50 12.04
C ASN A 33 -3.47 13.52 11.40
N ASP A 34 -3.57 13.02 10.16
CA ASP A 34 -4.84 13.02 9.44
C ASP A 34 -5.90 12.23 10.23
N PRO A 35 -7.11 12.77 10.44
CA PRO A 35 -8.09 12.24 11.40
C PRO A 35 -8.89 11.06 10.84
N VAL A 36 -8.19 10.05 10.31
CA VAL A 36 -8.76 8.84 9.74
C VAL A 36 -8.04 7.60 10.24
N GLN A 37 -8.69 6.44 10.16
CA GLN A 37 -8.13 5.16 10.59
C GLN A 37 -8.13 4.17 9.42
N ALA A 38 -7.13 3.29 9.39
CA ALA A 38 -7.16 2.15 8.49
C ALA A 38 -7.99 1.01 9.09
N ARG A 39 -8.72 0.30 8.24
CA ARG A 39 -9.35 -0.98 8.60
C ARG A 39 -8.32 -2.10 8.57
N ALA A 40 -8.41 -3.04 9.51
CA ALA A 40 -7.65 -4.30 9.45
C ALA A 40 -8.02 -5.11 8.21
N MET A 41 -7.02 -5.59 7.48
CA MET A 41 -7.19 -6.49 6.34
C MET A 41 -7.67 -7.86 6.81
N ASP A 42 -8.64 -8.42 6.10
CA ASP A 42 -9.00 -9.82 6.22
C ASP A 42 -8.22 -10.70 5.22
N ARG A 43 -8.56 -11.99 5.17
CA ARG A 43 -7.90 -12.95 4.26
C ARG A 43 -8.16 -12.63 2.78
N GLU A 44 -9.30 -12.01 2.45
CA GLU A 44 -9.61 -11.61 1.09
C GLU A 44 -8.82 -10.37 0.69
N ASP A 45 -8.77 -9.36 1.55
CA ASP A 45 -7.94 -8.16 1.34
C ASP A 45 -6.47 -8.51 1.10
N ILE A 46 -5.93 -9.49 1.84
CA ILE A 46 -4.54 -9.95 1.64
C ILE A 46 -4.37 -10.64 0.28
N ARG A 47 -5.34 -11.45 -0.17
CA ARG A 47 -5.31 -12.06 -1.51
C ARG A 47 -5.38 -10.98 -2.59
N ASP A 48 -6.20 -9.97 -2.37
CA ASP A 48 -6.40 -8.86 -3.29
C ASP A 48 -5.16 -7.98 -3.39
N LEU A 49 -4.52 -7.66 -2.26
CA LEU A 49 -3.25 -6.94 -2.22
C LEU A 49 -2.16 -7.65 -3.03
N ARG A 50 -2.04 -8.98 -2.88
CA ARG A 50 -1.12 -9.81 -3.69
C ARG A 50 -1.47 -9.76 -5.17
N ARG A 51 -2.75 -9.82 -5.51
CA ARG A 51 -3.24 -9.68 -6.89
C ARG A 51 -2.90 -8.30 -7.47
N TRP A 52 -3.06 -7.23 -6.71
CA TRP A 52 -2.73 -5.86 -7.13
C TRP A 52 -1.23 -5.69 -7.37
N HIS A 53 -0.37 -6.20 -6.50
CA HIS A 53 1.08 -6.19 -6.72
C HIS A 53 1.47 -6.94 -7.98
N ARG A 54 0.90 -8.13 -8.23
CA ARG A 54 1.12 -8.88 -9.47
C ARG A 54 0.68 -8.09 -10.70
N ASN A 55 -0.47 -7.42 -10.63
CA ASN A 55 -0.97 -6.59 -11.73
C ASN A 55 -0.07 -5.37 -11.97
N ALA A 56 0.43 -4.73 -10.91
CA ALA A 56 1.40 -3.64 -11.00
C ALA A 56 2.73 -4.10 -11.61
N PHE A 57 3.24 -5.28 -11.24
CA PHE A 57 4.42 -5.89 -11.87
C PHE A 57 4.22 -6.09 -13.39
N LYS A 58 3.07 -6.63 -13.81
CA LYS A 58 2.77 -6.82 -15.24
C LYS A 58 2.77 -5.49 -16.00
N ARG A 59 2.19 -4.44 -15.41
CA ARG A 59 2.22 -3.09 -15.98
C ARG A 59 3.63 -2.51 -16.03
N ALA A 60 4.43 -2.71 -14.98
CA ALA A 60 5.83 -2.31 -14.97
C ALA A 60 6.63 -2.95 -16.10
N LYS A 61 6.44 -4.25 -16.33
CA LYS A 61 7.05 -4.96 -17.46
C LYS A 61 6.59 -4.38 -18.81
N GLN A 62 5.29 -4.14 -18.98
CA GLN A 62 4.75 -3.54 -20.20
C GLN A 62 5.29 -2.12 -20.44
N ALA A 63 5.53 -1.36 -19.37
CA ALA A 63 6.14 -0.03 -19.44
C ALA A 63 7.67 -0.05 -19.66
N GLY A 64 8.28 -1.24 -19.82
CA GLY A 64 9.71 -1.36 -20.15
C GLY A 64 10.66 -1.27 -18.96
N PHE A 65 10.21 -1.47 -17.71
CA PHE A 65 11.10 -1.52 -16.57
C PHE A 65 11.75 -2.91 -16.41
N ASP A 66 13.07 -2.93 -16.27
CA ASP A 66 13.85 -4.17 -16.08
C ASP A 66 13.98 -4.63 -14.61
N LEU A 67 13.79 -3.69 -13.67
CA LEU A 67 13.93 -3.94 -12.23
C LEU A 67 12.67 -3.47 -11.51
N VAL A 68 12.20 -4.28 -10.56
CA VAL A 68 11.09 -3.96 -9.65
C VAL A 68 11.56 -4.08 -8.21
N CYS A 69 11.39 -3.01 -7.45
CA CYS A 69 11.60 -2.98 -6.00
C CYS A 69 10.24 -3.01 -5.29
N LEU A 70 10.08 -3.89 -4.30
CA LEU A 70 8.96 -3.84 -3.36
C LEU A 70 9.35 -2.90 -2.22
N TYR A 71 8.63 -1.79 -2.07
CA TYR A 71 9.01 -0.78 -1.07
C TYR A 71 8.58 -1.18 0.33
N GLY A 72 9.56 -1.36 1.22
CA GLY A 72 9.34 -1.71 2.62
C GLY A 72 10.33 -1.03 3.57
N ALA A 73 10.79 0.18 3.24
CA ALA A 73 11.77 0.91 4.04
C ALA A 73 11.16 2.20 4.64
N HIS A 74 11.98 2.99 5.36
CA HIS A 74 11.64 4.35 5.82
C HIS A 74 10.46 4.45 6.79
N GLY A 75 10.07 3.35 7.47
CA GLY A 75 8.84 3.37 8.26
C GLY A 75 7.59 3.64 7.42
N PHE A 76 7.65 3.35 6.11
CA PHE A 76 6.55 3.47 5.17
C PHE A 76 6.10 2.14 4.53
N GLY A 77 4.79 1.99 4.33
CA GLY A 77 4.19 1.02 3.43
C GLY A 77 3.57 -0.20 4.10
N ILE A 78 2.84 -1.01 3.32
CA ILE A 78 2.02 -2.13 3.80
C ILE A 78 2.79 -3.32 4.35
N ILE A 79 4.09 -3.36 4.11
CA ILE A 79 4.99 -4.41 4.64
C ILE A 79 5.28 -4.14 6.13
N GLN A 80 4.69 -3.09 6.70
CA GLN A 80 4.86 -2.66 8.08
C GLN A 80 3.53 -2.72 8.84
N HIS A 81 3.66 -2.84 10.18
CA HIS A 81 2.65 -2.92 11.25
C HIS A 81 1.16 -2.92 10.88
#